data_AF-A0A1X0DT49-F1
#
_entry.id   AF-A0A1X0DT49-F1
#
_cell.length_a   1.000
_cell.length_b   1.000
_cell.length_c   1.000
_cell.angle_alpha   90.00
_cell.angle_beta   90.00
_cell.angle_gamma   90.00
#
_symmetry.space_group_name_H-M   'P 1'
#
loop_
_entity.id
_entity.type
_entity.pdbx_description
1 polymer ?
#
loop_
_entity_poly.entity_id
_entity_poly.type
_entity_poly.pdbx_seq_one_letter_code
_entity_poly.pdbx_strand_id
1 'polypeptide(L)'
;MSRSEDKPLYADGFTPGQWVRYDRLERKETRLRPDQYSSLSELSRSLNRQRQGRGDRITENTLIRVAIDLLLSREAELAGATEADLRTALGL
;
A
#
# COMPACT_ATOMS: atom_id res chain seq x y z
N MET A 1 15.20 20.15 19.77
CA MET A 1 15.59 19.96 18.36
C MET A 1 15.05 18.61 17.93
N SER A 2 13.88 18.59 17.27
CA SER A 2 13.24 17.34 16.85
C SER A 2 14.04 16.78 15.67
N ARG A 3 14.62 15.59 15.82
CA ARG A 3 15.17 14.84 14.69
C ARG A 3 14.02 14.60 13.72
N SER A 4 14.06 15.25 12.57
CA SER A 4 13.29 14.85 11.40
C SER A 4 13.75 13.43 11.05
N GLU A 5 12.86 12.46 11.22
CA GLU A 5 13.08 11.12 10.69
C GLU A 5 13.26 11.26 9.17
N ASP A 6 14.48 11.00 8.69
CA ASP A 6 14.76 10.90 7.25
C ASP A 6 13.97 9.72 6.72
N LYS A 7 12.77 10.04 6.22
CA LYS A 7 11.90 9.09 5.56
C LYS A 7 12.61 8.69 4.25
N PRO A 8 12.78 7.40 3.95
CA PRO A 8 13.55 6.99 2.78
C PRO A 8 12.89 7.58 1.53
N LEU A 9 13.69 8.33 0.77
CA LEU A 9 13.36 8.69 -0.60
C LEU A 9 13.51 7.41 -1.43
N TYR A 10 12.44 6.95 -2.08
CA TYR A 10 12.56 5.92 -3.11
C TYR A 10 13.51 6.42 -4.22
N ALA A 11 14.05 5.49 -5.02
CA ALA A 11 15.05 5.78 -6.07
C ALA A 11 14.64 6.92 -7.03
N ASP A 12 13.34 7.17 -7.18
CA ASP A 12 12.77 8.23 -8.03
C ASP A 12 12.45 9.54 -7.28
N GLY A 13 12.94 9.70 -6.04
CA GLY A 13 12.74 10.90 -5.22
C GLY A 13 11.36 11.02 -4.55
N PHE A 14 10.62 9.92 -4.44
CA PHE A 14 9.30 9.91 -3.81
C PHE A 14 9.34 9.49 -2.35
N THR A 15 8.64 10.25 -1.51
CA THR A 15 8.38 9.85 -0.12
C THR A 15 7.01 9.17 -0.03
N PRO A 16 6.90 7.94 0.51
CA PRO A 16 5.60 7.32 0.74
C PRO A 16 4.74 8.17 1.67
N GLY A 17 3.51 8.46 1.22
CA GLY A 17 2.56 9.34 1.92
C GLY A 17 2.69 10.84 1.63
N GLN A 18 3.62 11.27 0.76
CA GLN A 18 3.53 12.59 0.13
C GLN A 18 2.68 12.51 -1.15
N TRP A 19 2.00 13.61 -1.49
CA TRP A 19 1.10 13.72 -2.63
C TRP A 19 1.84 13.46 -3.96
N VAL A 20 1.86 12.21 -4.41
CA VAL A 20 2.13 11.90 -5.81
C VAL A 20 0.84 12.17 -6.56
N ARG A 21 0.81 13.26 -7.34
CA ARG A 21 -0.30 13.53 -8.26
C ARG A 21 -0.56 12.27 -9.10
N TYR A 22 -1.82 11.96 -9.37
CA TYR A 22 -2.21 10.71 -10.03
C TYR A 22 -1.56 10.53 -11.41
N ASP A 23 -1.16 11.62 -12.07
CA ASP A 23 -0.46 11.65 -13.36
C ASP A 23 1.02 11.27 -13.27
N ARG A 24 1.57 11.15 -12.06
CA ARG A 24 2.93 10.65 -11.79
C ARG A 24 2.94 9.17 -11.39
N LEU A 25 1.78 8.54 -11.26
CA LEU A 25 1.67 7.11 -10.98
C LEU A 25 1.45 6.35 -12.28
N GLU A 26 2.19 5.27 -12.47
CA GLU A 26 1.98 4.38 -13.61
C GLU A 26 0.69 3.56 -13.43
N ARG A 27 -0.10 3.43 -14.51
CA ARG A 27 -1.32 2.62 -14.50
C ARG A 27 -0.94 1.15 -14.63
N LYS A 28 -1.33 0.35 -13.66
CA LYS A 28 -1.23 -1.11 -13.70
C LYS A 28 -2.59 -1.74 -13.47
N GLU A 29 -3.02 -2.60 -14.40
CA GLU A 29 -4.19 -3.46 -14.20
C GLU A 29 -3.80 -4.69 -13.40
N THR A 30 -4.57 -4.98 -12.35
CA THR A 30 -4.39 -6.14 -11.47
C THR A 30 -5.72 -6.84 -11.27
N ARG A 31 -5.73 -8.17 -11.36
CA ARG A 31 -6.91 -8.97 -11.02
C ARG A 31 -6.89 -9.24 -9.52
N LEU A 32 -7.96 -8.82 -8.83
CA LEU A 32 -8.19 -9.11 -7.42
C LEU A 32 -9.32 -10.11 -7.30
N ARG A 33 -9.25 -10.94 -6.26
CA ARG A 33 -10.40 -11.79 -5.92
C ARG A 33 -11.57 -10.91 -5.43
N PRO A 34 -12.83 -11.34 -5.62
CA PRO A 34 -14.00 -10.55 -5.21
C PRO A 34 -14.01 -10.17 -3.72
N ASP A 35 -13.53 -11.05 -2.83
CA ASP A 35 -13.40 -10.80 -1.40
C ASP A 35 -12.39 -9.68 -1.09
N GLN A 36 -11.26 -9.67 -1.81
CA GLN A 36 -10.24 -8.64 -1.65
C GLN A 36 -10.77 -7.27 -2.07
N TYR A 37 -11.48 -7.21 -3.22
CA TYR A 37 -12.04 -5.96 -3.70
C TYR A 37 -13.07 -5.38 -2.72
N SER A 38 -14.05 -6.18 -2.28
CA SER A 38 -15.05 -5.74 -1.30
C SER A 38 -14.41 -5.28 0.01
N SER A 39 -13.42 -6.03 0.52
CA SER A 39 -12.71 -5.68 1.76
C SER A 39 -11.93 -4.36 1.64
N LEU A 40 -11.27 -4.11 0.51
CA LEU A 40 -10.58 -2.84 0.26
C LEU A 40 -11.56 -1.67 0.18
N SER A 41 -12.71 -1.86 -0.47
CA SER A 41 -13.76 -0.84 -0.54
C SER A 41 -14.31 -0.51 0.85
N GLU A 42 -14.58 -1.51 1.69
CA GLU A 42 -15.06 -1.31 3.06
C GLU A 42 -14.02 -0.63 3.95
N LEU A 43 -12.78 -1.09 3.89
CA LEU A 43 -11.66 -0.51 4.65
C LEU A 43 -11.44 0.95 4.27
N SER A 44 -11.41 1.27 2.97
CA SER A 44 -11.24 2.66 2.53
C SER A 44 -12.38 3.56 3.03
N ARG A 45 -13.64 3.11 2.98
CA ARG A 45 -14.78 3.88 3.53
C ARG A 45 -14.65 4.09 5.04
N SER A 46 -14.25 3.06 5.79
CA SER A 46 -14.03 3.15 7.23
C SER A 46 -12.97 4.18 7.58
N LEU A 47 -11.80 4.11 6.92
CA LEU A 47 -10.69 5.03 7.14
C LEU A 47 -11.05 6.48 6.77
N ASN A 48 -11.74 6.70 5.65
CA ASN A 48 -12.20 8.05 5.29
C ASN A 48 -13.18 8.64 6.31
N ARG A 49 -14.06 7.83 6.92
CA ARG A 49 -14.94 8.29 8.02
C ARG A 49 -14.14 8.66 9.26
N GLN A 50 -13.20 7.81 9.66
CA GLN A 50 -12.35 8.04 10.84
C GLN A 50 -11.51 9.32 10.71
N ARG A 51 -11.08 9.63 9.48
CA ARG A 51 -10.26 10.81 9.20
C ARG A 51 -11.00 12.14 9.39
N GLN A 52 -12.34 12.13 9.42
CA GLN A 52 -13.18 13.33 9.60
C GLN A 52 -12.79 14.49 8.68
N GLY A 53 -12.44 14.18 7.42
CA GLY A 53 -12.05 15.18 6.41
C GLY A 53 -10.61 15.70 6.50
N ARG A 54 -9.78 15.26 7.45
CA ARG A 54 -8.39 15.75 7.60
C ARG A 54 -7.44 15.11 6.57
N GLY A 55 -6.78 15.86 5.69
CA GLY A 55 -5.86 15.27 4.70
C GLY A 55 -6.55 14.48 3.59
N ASP A 56 -5.80 13.66 2.86
CA ASP A 56 -6.12 13.24 1.48
C ASP A 56 -7.02 12.03 1.44
N ARG A 57 -8.00 11.99 0.51
CA ARG A 57 -8.91 10.85 0.32
C ARG A 57 -8.14 9.53 0.18
N ILE A 58 -8.46 8.57 1.04
CA ILE A 58 -7.90 7.22 0.96
C ILE A 58 -8.73 6.42 -0.03
N THR A 59 -8.09 5.83 -1.03
CA THR A 59 -8.72 5.00 -2.07
C THR A 59 -8.23 3.56 -1.98
N GLU A 60 -8.89 2.64 -2.68
CA GLU A 60 -8.39 1.27 -2.87
C GLU A 60 -6.96 1.28 -3.41
N ASN A 61 -6.66 2.13 -4.40
CA ASN A 61 -5.31 2.31 -4.93
C ASN A 61 -4.31 2.83 -3.88
N THR A 62 -4.77 3.57 -2.87
CA THR A 62 -3.90 3.99 -1.76
C THR A 62 -3.56 2.80 -0.87
N LEU A 63 -4.55 1.97 -0.55
CA LEU A 63 -4.36 0.76 0.25
C LEU A 63 -3.51 -0.29 -0.47
N ILE A 64 -3.70 -0.46 -1.79
CA ILE A 64 -2.88 -1.36 -2.62
C ILE A 64 -1.42 -0.92 -2.62
N ARG A 65 -1.14 0.39 -2.78
CA ARG A 65 0.23 0.91 -2.72
C ARG A 65 0.88 0.65 -1.35
N VAL A 66 0.16 0.90 -0.26
CA VAL A 66 0.63 0.59 1.10
C VAL A 66 0.88 -0.92 1.29
N ALA A 67 0.01 -1.78 0.76
CA ALA A 67 0.21 -3.22 0.81
C ALA A 67 1.42 -3.69 0.00
N ILE A 68 1.69 -3.06 -1.15
CA ILE A 68 2.89 -3.31 -1.95
C ILE A 68 4.15 -2.87 -1.19
N ASP A 69 4.16 -1.66 -0.62
CA ASP A 69 5.28 -1.19 0.20
C ASP A 69 5.56 -2.16 1.37
N LEU A 70 4.51 -2.63 2.05
CA LEU A 70 4.63 -3.62 3.12
C LEU A 70 5.20 -4.95 2.61
N LEU A 71 4.72 -5.45 1.47
CA LEU A 71 5.22 -6.69 0.86
C LEU A 71 6.71 -6.57 0.51
N LEU A 72 7.11 -5.48 -0.14
CA LEU A 72 8.50 -5.22 -0.53
C LEU A 72 9.41 -5.02 0.69
N SER A 73 8.90 -4.45 1.79
CA SER A 73 9.67 -4.35 3.04
C SER A 73 10.03 -5.70 3.66
N ARG A 74 9.32 -6.78 3.26
CA ARG A 74 9.50 -8.15 3.74
C ARG A 74 10.00 -9.09 2.62
N GLU A 75 10.60 -8.54 1.57
CA GLU A 75 11.03 -9.34 0.40
C GLU A 75 11.98 -10.49 0.77
N ALA A 76 12.84 -10.30 1.76
CA ALA A 76 13.79 -11.31 2.22
C ALA A 76 13.12 -12.52 2.90
N GLU A 77 11.87 -12.36 3.33
CA GLU A 77 11.07 -13.45 3.92
C GLU A 77 10.36 -14.29 2.84
N LEU A 78 10.23 -13.78 1.61
CA LEU A 78 9.51 -14.47 0.54
C LEU A 78 10.31 -15.69 0.05
N ALA A 79 9.71 -16.87 0.17
CA ALA A 79 10.29 -18.13 -0.28
C ALA A 79 9.21 -19.05 -0.87
N GLY A 80 9.61 -19.86 -1.87
CA GLY A 80 8.75 -20.84 -2.52
C GLY A 80 8.40 -20.49 -3.97
N ALA A 81 7.49 -21.26 -4.58
CA ALA A 81 7.17 -21.19 -6.01
C ALA A 81 5.69 -20.92 -6.31
N THR A 82 4.83 -20.95 -5.30
CA THR A 82 3.39 -20.76 -5.44
C THR A 82 2.88 -19.62 -4.56
N GLU A 83 1.70 -19.07 -4.87
CA GLU A 83 1.05 -18.08 -3.99
C GLU A 83 0.87 -18.62 -2.57
N ALA A 84 0.55 -19.91 -2.42
CA ALA A 84 0.40 -20.55 -1.12
C ALA A 84 1.71 -20.58 -0.31
N ASP A 85 2.84 -20.82 -0.97
CA ASP A 85 4.15 -20.78 -0.31
C ASP A 85 4.48 -19.35 0.16
N LEU A 86 4.27 -18.36 -0.72
CA LEU A 86 4.53 -16.95 -0.40
C LEU A 86 3.65 -16.48 0.77
N ARG A 87 2.37 -16.90 0.79
CA ARG A 87 1.46 -16.62 1.92
C ARG A 87 1.96 -17.26 3.20
N THR A 88 2.34 -18.54 3.14
CA THR A 88 2.88 -19.27 4.30
C THR A 88 4.13 -18.60 4.84
N ALA A 89 5.05 -18.18 3.96
CA ALA A 89 6.28 -17.49 4.34
C ALA A 89 6.03 -16.16 5.07
N LEU A 90 4.95 -15.47 4.73
CA LEU A 90 4.53 -14.21 5.38
C LEU A 90 3.65 -14.42 6.62
N GLY A 91 3.21 -15.66 6.90
CA GLY A 91 2.26 -16.00 7.97
C GLY A 91 0.80 -15.64 7.66
N LEU A 92 0.38 -15.74 6.40
CA LEU A 92 -0.96 -15.41 5.88
C LEU A 92 -1.83 -16.62 5.51
#